data_AF-A0A7C2QAM1-F1
#
_entry.id   AF-A0A7C2QAM1-F1
#
_cell.length_a   1.000
_cell.length_b   1.000
_cell.length_c   1.000
_cell.angle_alpha   90.00
_cell.angle_beta   90.00
_cell.angle_gamma   90.00
#
_symmetry.space_group_name_H-M   'P 1'
#
loop_
_entity.id
_entity.type
_entity.pdbx_description
1 polymer ?
#
loop_
_entity_poly.entity_id
_entity_poly.type
_entity_poly.pdbx_seq_one_letter_code
_entity_poly.pdbx_strand_id
1 'polypeptide(L)'
;MPSKVLFASARLPQLGKEYSLTYKFRKALEESPLSGMVERGNIVAVKVHVGDLEGGGYRFIRPLFVRILVDYLKQLGALPFITDTWGLRHVYAGLQNGFGYETVGAPLLPANGIKENFFYEVELENYYHLKR
;
A
#
# COMPACT_ATOMS: atom_id res chain seq x y z
N MET A 1 12.22 -9.32 -21.88
CA MET A 1 12.96 -8.14 -21.35
C MET A 1 12.83 -8.15 -19.83
N PRO A 2 13.88 -7.83 -19.06
CA PRO A 2 13.77 -7.74 -17.59
C PRO A 2 12.85 -6.58 -17.20
N SER A 3 12.12 -6.73 -16.10
CA SER A 3 11.26 -5.67 -15.56
C SER A 3 12.08 -4.48 -15.03
N LYS A 4 11.60 -3.26 -15.25
CA LYS A 4 12.20 -2.06 -14.66
C LYS A 4 11.92 -2.03 -13.15
N VAL A 5 12.97 -2.00 -12.33
CA VAL A 5 12.86 -1.86 -10.87
C VAL A 5 13.32 -0.47 -10.47
N LEU A 6 12.46 0.27 -9.76
CA LEU A 6 12.82 1.56 -9.18
C LEU A 6 13.30 1.33 -7.74
N PHE A 7 14.51 1.79 -7.42
CA PHE A 7 15.11 1.62 -6.11
C PHE A 7 15.46 2.97 -5.47
N ALA A 8 14.91 3.22 -4.28
CA ALA A 8 15.21 4.38 -3.47
C ALA A 8 16.00 3.96 -2.22
N SER A 9 17.31 4.23 -2.21
CA SER A 9 18.17 3.91 -1.05
C SER A 9 17.78 4.74 0.18
N ALA A 10 17.79 4.13 1.36
CA ALA A 10 17.60 4.86 2.63
C ALA A 10 18.82 5.68 3.05
N ARG A 11 19.98 5.48 2.42
CA ARG A 11 21.21 6.21 2.74
C ARG A 11 21.04 7.71 2.43
N LEU A 12 21.44 8.54 3.39
CA LEU A 12 21.48 9.99 3.26
C LEU A 12 22.93 10.44 2.99
N PRO A 13 23.31 10.70 1.73
CA PRO A 13 24.68 11.11 1.40
C PRO A 13 25.04 12.50 1.91
N GLN A 14 24.07 13.42 1.97
CA GLN A 14 24.23 14.78 2.48
C GLN A 14 22.90 15.28 3.05
N LEU A 15 22.95 16.32 3.89
CA LEU A 15 21.77 16.93 4.48
C LEU A 15 21.01 17.74 3.41
N GLY A 16 19.84 17.25 3.02
CA GLY A 16 18.94 17.91 2.06
C GLY A 16 17.65 17.11 1.91
N LYS A 17 16.53 17.80 1.66
CA LYS A 17 15.20 17.17 1.59
C LYS A 17 15.12 16.15 0.45
N GLU A 18 15.79 16.43 -0.66
CA GLU A 18 15.87 15.61 -1.88
C GLU A 18 16.56 14.27 -1.66
N TYR A 19 17.44 14.21 -0.64
CA TYR A 19 18.13 12.98 -0.25
C TYR A 19 17.33 12.14 0.75
N SER A 20 16.24 12.68 1.31
CA SER A 20 15.36 11.94 2.23
C SER A 20 14.64 10.80 1.51
N LEU A 21 14.40 9.70 2.22
CA LEU A 21 13.75 8.54 1.63
C LEU A 21 12.32 8.83 1.18
N THR A 22 11.60 9.72 1.88
CA THR A 22 10.23 10.12 1.52
C THR A 22 10.19 10.89 0.20
N TYR A 23 11.13 11.81 -0.03
CA TYR A 23 11.22 12.54 -1.29
C TYR A 23 11.64 11.63 -2.45
N LYS A 24 12.60 10.73 -2.21
CA LYS A 24 13.01 9.73 -3.22
C LYS A 24 11.89 8.75 -3.55
N PHE A 25 11.10 8.32 -2.57
CA PHE A 25 9.93 7.48 -2.80
C PHE A 25 8.90 8.22 -3.67
N ARG A 26 8.63 9.49 -3.37
CA ARG A 26 7.73 10.31 -4.18
C ARG A 26 8.22 10.46 -5.63
N LYS A 27 9.52 10.69 -5.84
CA LYS A 27 10.13 10.72 -7.18
C LYS A 27 10.01 9.37 -7.90
N ALA A 28 10.22 8.26 -7.19
CA ALA A 28 10.03 6.93 -7.76
C ALA A 28 8.57 6.69 -8.19
N LEU A 29 7.57 7.21 -7.47
CA LEU A 29 6.17 7.14 -7.91
C LEU A 29 5.93 7.91 -9.21
N GLU A 30 6.52 9.09 -9.35
CA GLU A 30 6.44 9.92 -10.56
C GLU A 30 7.10 9.25 -11.79
N GLU A 31 8.17 8.50 -11.57
CA GLU A 31 8.87 7.72 -12.62
C GLU A 31 8.25 6.35 -12.90
N SER A 32 7.33 5.91 -12.04
CA SER A 32 6.65 4.63 -12.16
C SER A 32 5.56 4.67 -13.24
N PRO A 33 5.19 3.53 -13.84
CA PRO A 33 4.09 3.47 -14.81
C PRO A 33 2.71 3.70 -14.18
N LEU A 34 2.60 3.94 -12.86
CA LEU A 34 1.32 4.06 -12.16
C LEU A 34 0.42 5.16 -12.73
N SER A 35 0.98 6.28 -13.19
CA SER A 35 0.20 7.37 -13.78
C SER A 35 -0.52 6.96 -15.07
N GLY A 36 0.01 5.99 -15.80
CA GLY A 36 -0.63 5.41 -16.99
C GLY A 36 -1.58 4.25 -16.69
N MET A 37 -1.65 3.79 -15.45
CA MET A 37 -2.52 2.69 -15.00
C MET A 37 -3.77 3.15 -14.27
N VAL A 38 -3.83 4.43 -13.88
CA VAL A 38 -4.87 4.98 -13.02
C VAL A 38 -5.63 6.05 -13.80
N GLU A 39 -6.93 5.82 -13.99
CA GLU A 39 -7.84 6.78 -14.59
C GLU A 39 -8.60 7.58 -13.53
N ARG A 40 -9.04 8.78 -13.90
CA ARG A 40 -9.84 9.63 -13.03
C ARG A 40 -11.14 8.91 -12.65
N GLY A 41 -11.44 8.89 -11.34
CA GLY A 41 -12.62 8.23 -10.79
C GLY A 41 -12.42 6.74 -10.49
N ASN A 42 -11.27 6.14 -10.82
CA ASN A 42 -10.98 4.77 -10.40
C ASN A 42 -10.98 4.63 -8.87
N ILE A 43 -11.62 3.58 -8.37
CA ILE A 43 -11.49 3.15 -6.98
C ILE A 43 -10.26 2.25 -6.90
N VAL A 44 -9.26 2.65 -6.10
CA VAL A 44 -7.95 1.97 -6.08
C VAL A 44 -7.71 1.32 -4.72
N ALA A 45 -7.55 0.00 -4.73
CA ALA A 45 -7.16 -0.76 -3.54
C ALA A 45 -5.65 -0.65 -3.31
N VAL A 46 -5.24 -0.10 -2.17
CA VAL A 46 -3.85 -0.10 -1.71
C VAL A 46 -3.68 -1.23 -0.71
N LYS A 47 -3.25 -2.40 -1.20
CA LYS A 47 -2.95 -3.53 -0.33
C LYS A 47 -1.67 -3.27 0.45
N VAL A 48 -1.74 -3.31 1.76
CA VAL A 48 -0.57 -3.26 2.64
C VAL A 48 -0.76 -4.21 3.81
N HIS A 49 0.32 -4.68 4.44
CA HIS A 49 0.18 -5.33 5.74
C HIS A 49 0.03 -4.26 6.82
N VAL A 50 -1.06 -4.26 7.58
CA VAL A 50 -1.34 -3.19 8.57
C VAL A 50 -0.89 -3.52 10.00
N GLY A 51 -0.17 -4.63 10.17
CA GLY A 51 0.32 -5.13 11.46
C GLY A 51 -0.39 -6.41 11.91
N ASP A 52 -0.09 -6.87 13.12
CA ASP A 52 -0.71 -8.05 13.72
C ASP A 52 -1.64 -7.69 14.89
N LEU A 53 -2.40 -8.68 15.34
CA LEU A 53 -3.40 -8.52 16.40
C LEU A 53 -2.79 -8.47 17.81
N GLU A 54 -1.50 -8.79 17.95
CA GLU A 54 -0.78 -8.83 19.23
C GLU A 54 0.06 -7.57 19.46
N GLY A 55 0.05 -6.61 18.52
CA GLY A 55 0.90 -5.42 18.57
C GLY A 55 2.39 -5.74 18.36
N GLY A 56 2.69 -6.86 17.70
CA GLY A 56 4.01 -7.43 17.56
C GLY A 56 4.89 -6.77 16.49
N GLY A 57 5.65 -5.77 16.90
CA GLY A 57 6.84 -5.29 16.16
C GLY A 57 6.55 -4.36 14.98
N TYR A 58 7.59 -4.10 14.18
CA TYR A 58 7.58 -3.13 13.07
C TYR A 58 7.36 -3.80 11.71
N ARG A 59 6.55 -4.85 11.66
CA ARG A 59 6.38 -5.72 10.48
C ARG A 59 5.53 -5.11 9.36
N PHE A 60 5.26 -3.82 9.42
CA PHE A 60 4.52 -3.05 8.42
C PHE A 60 5.34 -1.84 7.96
N ILE A 61 5.07 -1.36 6.75
CA ILE A 61 5.69 -0.12 6.27
C ILE A 61 5.16 1.06 7.09
N ARG A 62 6.03 2.02 7.42
CA ARG A 62 5.60 3.23 8.15
C ARG A 62 4.43 3.90 7.42
N PRO A 63 3.31 4.23 8.09
CA PRO A 63 2.11 4.78 7.46
C PRO A 63 2.38 6.02 6.60
N LEU A 64 3.42 6.80 6.94
CA LEU A 64 3.87 7.94 6.14
C LEU A 64 4.13 7.60 4.66
N PHE A 65 4.71 6.44 4.36
CA PHE A 65 4.92 6.03 2.96
C PHE A 65 3.61 5.69 2.26
N VAL A 66 2.68 5.06 2.96
CA VAL A 66 1.34 4.78 2.43
C VAL A 66 0.59 6.08 2.15
N ARG A 67 0.69 7.07 3.05
CA ARG A 67 0.14 8.42 2.83
C ARG A 67 0.69 9.05 1.54
N ILE A 68 2.01 9.00 1.33
CA ILE A 68 2.64 9.56 0.11
C ILE A 68 2.06 8.92 -1.16
N LEU A 69 1.84 7.60 -1.13
CA LEU A 69 1.19 6.87 -2.23
C LEU A 69 -0.28 7.28 -2.40
N VAL A 70 -1.05 7.32 -1.31
CA VAL A 70 -2.46 7.74 -1.32
C VAL A 70 -2.61 9.15 -1.89
N ASP A 71 -1.79 10.10 -1.44
CA ASP A 71 -1.81 11.48 -1.93
C ASP A 71 -1.44 11.55 -3.41
N TYR A 72 -0.49 10.72 -3.87
CA TYR A 72 -0.16 10.60 -5.30
C TYR A 72 -1.35 10.06 -6.11
N LEU A 73 -2.01 8.98 -5.66
CA LEU A 73 -3.18 8.41 -6.34
C LEU A 73 -4.34 9.41 -6.42
N LYS A 74 -4.58 10.17 -5.35
CA LYS A 74 -5.59 11.24 -5.35
C LYS A 74 -5.28 12.35 -6.35
N GLN A 75 -4.02 12.71 -6.53
CA GLN A 75 -3.60 13.69 -7.54
C GLN A 75 -3.84 13.20 -8.97
N LEU A 76 -3.80 11.88 -9.20
CA LEU A 76 -4.21 11.26 -10.46
C LEU A 76 -5.75 11.22 -10.63
N GLY A 77 -6.51 11.67 -9.63
CA GLY A 77 -7.97 11.70 -9.65
C GLY A 77 -8.63 10.40 -9.18
N ALA A 78 -7.90 9.49 -8.54
CA ALA A 78 -8.43 8.24 -8.01
C ALA A 78 -9.10 8.42 -6.63
N LEU A 79 -9.85 7.39 -6.23
CA LEU A 79 -10.49 7.22 -4.93
C LEU A 79 -9.84 6.02 -4.21
N PRO A 80 -8.69 6.21 -3.52
CA PRO A 80 -7.98 5.12 -2.89
C PRO A 80 -8.60 4.69 -1.56
N PHE A 81 -8.48 3.40 -1.25
CA PHE A 81 -8.72 2.83 0.08
C PHE A 81 -7.60 1.86 0.46
N ILE A 82 -7.33 1.71 1.75
CA ILE A 82 -6.36 0.75 2.27
C ILE A 82 -7.06 -0.57 2.53
N THR A 83 -6.40 -1.69 2.23
CA THR A 83 -6.94 -3.02 2.52
C THR A 83 -5.84 -3.99 2.97
N ASP A 84 -6.23 -4.94 3.82
CA ASP A 84 -5.47 -6.15 4.12
C ASP A 84 -6.39 -7.38 4.02
N THR A 85 -5.81 -8.59 4.03
CA THR A 85 -6.49 -9.86 3.72
C THR A 85 -7.42 -10.39 4.81
N TRP A 86 -7.80 -9.58 5.80
CA TRP A 86 -8.53 -10.02 6.99
C TRP A 86 -9.85 -9.25 7.16
N GLY A 87 -10.53 -9.46 8.28
CA GLY A 87 -11.83 -8.84 8.59
C GLY A 87 -11.73 -7.73 9.63
N LEU A 88 -12.82 -7.52 10.37
CA LEU A 88 -12.99 -6.36 11.23
C LEU A 88 -11.94 -6.26 12.35
N ARG A 89 -11.52 -7.39 12.94
CA ARG A 89 -10.50 -7.38 14.00
C ARG A 89 -9.18 -6.79 13.50
N HIS A 90 -8.84 -7.07 12.25
CA HIS A 90 -7.62 -6.59 11.64
C HIS A 90 -7.70 -5.12 11.24
N VAL A 91 -8.90 -4.63 10.90
CA VAL A 91 -9.16 -3.19 10.74
C VAL A 91 -8.82 -2.45 12.03
N TYR A 92 -9.25 -2.94 13.20
CA TYR A 92 -8.89 -2.31 14.48
C TYR A 92 -7.37 -2.25 14.71
N ALA A 93 -6.64 -3.33 14.42
CA ALA A 93 -5.18 -3.33 14.53
C ALA A 93 -4.55 -2.32 13.56
N GLY A 94 -5.04 -2.23 12.32
CA GLY A 94 -4.57 -1.24 11.36
C GLY A 94 -4.84 0.20 11.80
N LEU A 95 -6.01 0.49 12.36
CA LEU A 95 -6.32 1.81 12.92
C LEU A 95 -5.38 2.17 14.07
N GLN A 96 -5.11 1.23 14.98
CA GLN A 96 -4.15 1.42 16.08
C GLN A 96 -2.72 1.70 15.57
N ASN A 97 -2.35 1.11 14.44
CA ASN A 97 -1.05 1.32 13.78
C ASN A 97 -1.01 2.55 12.85
N GLY A 98 -2.07 3.36 12.83
CA GLY A 98 -2.11 4.60 12.06
C GLY A 98 -2.43 4.42 10.57
N PHE A 99 -3.15 3.37 10.20
CA PHE A 99 -3.67 3.18 8.83
C PHE A 99 -5.07 3.75 8.63
N GLY A 100 -5.54 4.63 9.52
CA GLY A 100 -6.81 5.34 9.41
C GLY A 100 -6.75 6.61 8.56
N TYR A 101 -7.92 7.15 8.26
CA TYR A 101 -8.08 8.31 7.37
C TYR A 101 -7.31 9.54 7.88
N GLU A 102 -7.29 9.76 9.19
CA GLU A 102 -6.58 10.86 9.85
C GLU A 102 -5.06 10.83 9.59
N THR A 103 -4.48 9.64 9.41
CA THR A 103 -3.04 9.48 9.21
C THR A 103 -2.67 9.37 7.74
N VAL A 104 -3.35 8.47 7.00
CA VAL A 104 -3.00 8.17 5.60
C VAL A 104 -3.88 8.84 4.56
N GLY A 105 -4.99 9.46 4.98
CA GLY A 105 -5.92 10.15 4.08
C GLY A 105 -6.87 9.21 3.31
N ALA A 106 -6.92 7.92 3.64
CA ALA A 106 -7.79 6.94 2.97
C ALA A 106 -8.49 6.05 4.00
N PRO A 107 -9.72 5.57 3.72
CA PRO A 107 -10.39 4.62 4.60
C PRO A 107 -9.68 3.26 4.57
N LEU A 108 -9.71 2.56 5.70
CA LEU A 108 -9.27 1.17 5.81
C LEU A 108 -10.48 0.25 5.72
N LEU A 109 -10.52 -0.61 4.71
CA LEU A 109 -11.60 -1.56 4.45
C LEU A 109 -11.07 -3.00 4.50
N PRO A 110 -11.82 -3.96 5.07
CA PRO A 110 -11.44 -5.37 5.09
C PRO A 110 -11.72 -6.06 3.75
N ALA A 111 -10.78 -6.86 3.24
CA ALA A 111 -10.98 -7.61 1.99
C ALA A 111 -11.93 -8.81 2.16
N ASN A 112 -11.90 -9.48 3.32
CA ASN A 112 -12.65 -10.74 3.56
C ASN A 112 -14.00 -10.50 4.26
N GLY A 113 -14.51 -9.27 4.22
CA GLY A 113 -15.74 -8.86 4.90
C GLY A 113 -15.60 -8.82 6.43
N ILE A 114 -16.66 -8.38 7.11
CA ILE A 114 -16.67 -8.16 8.57
C ILE A 114 -16.40 -9.47 9.34
N LYS A 115 -16.93 -10.59 8.84
CA LYS A 115 -16.88 -11.93 9.47
C LYS A 115 -15.76 -12.83 8.95
N GLU A 116 -14.87 -12.31 8.10
CA GLU A 116 -13.71 -13.06 7.54
C GLU A 116 -14.09 -14.25 6.64
N ASN A 117 -15.33 -14.33 6.20
CA ASN A 117 -15.85 -15.43 5.38
C ASN A 117 -16.31 -14.97 3.98
N PHE A 118 -15.99 -13.73 3.58
CA PHE A 118 -16.28 -13.23 2.25
C PHE A 118 -15.11 -13.51 1.32
N PHE A 119 -14.95 -14.77 0.92
CA PHE A 119 -13.97 -15.22 -0.05
C PHE A 119 -14.58 -16.32 -0.91
N TYR A 120 -13.97 -16.54 -2.06
CA TYR A 120 -14.34 -17.61 -2.99
C TYR A 120 -13.08 -18.38 -3.34
N GLU A 121 -13.18 -19.70 -3.32
CA GLU A 121 -12.13 -20.56 -3.84
C GLU A 121 -12.28 -20.63 -5.36
N VAL A 122 -11.17 -20.45 -6.05
CA VAL A 122 -11.11 -20.52 -7.51
C VAL A 122 -10.04 -21.53 -7.89
N GLU A 123 -10.41 -22.50 -8.73
CA GLU A 123 -9.45 -23.42 -9.34
C GLU A 123 -8.75 -22.69 -10.49
N LEU A 124 -7.41 -22.74 -10.49
CA LEU A 124 -6.60 -22.10 -11.50
C LEU A 124 -6.02 -23.18 -12.42
N GLU A 125 -6.41 -23.17 -13.69
CA GLU A 125 -5.90 -24.13 -14.69
C GLU A 125 -4.45 -23.85 -15.09
N ASN A 126 -4.05 -22.58 -15.12
CA ASN A 126 -2.72 -22.13 -15.49
C ASN A 126 -2.26 -21.03 -14.54
N TYR A 127 -1.26 -21.32 -13.72
CA TYR A 127 -0.65 -20.35 -12.83
C TYR A 127 0.87 -20.42 -12.87
N TYR A 128 1.51 -19.28 -12.67
CA TYR A 128 2.97 -19.18 -12.66
C TYR A 128 3.50 -19.71 -11.32
N HIS A 129 4.04 -20.93 -11.32
CA HIS A 129 4.82 -21.41 -10.18
C HIS A 129 6.23 -20.85 -10.26
N LEU A 130 6.62 -20.07 -9.25
CA LEU A 130 8.02 -19.76 -9.00
C LEU A 130 8.72 -21.09 -8.66
N LYS A 131 9.46 -21.64 -9.63
CA LYS A 131 10.36 -22.77 -9.38
C LYS A 131 11.40 -22.29 -8.36
N ARG A 132 11.47 -23.01 -7.24
CA ARG A 132 12.43 -22.76 -6.17
C ARG A 132 13.83 -23.18 -6.59
#